data_AF-A0A8X6J203-F1
#
_entry.id   AF-A0A8X6J203-F1
#
_cell.length_a   1.000
_cell.length_b   1.000
_cell.length_c   1.000
_cell.angle_alpha   90.00
_cell.angle_beta   90.00
_cell.angle_gamma   90.00
#
_symmetry.space_group_name_H-M   'P 1'
#
loop_
_entity.id
_entity.type
_entity.pdbx_description
1 polymer ?
#
loop_
_entity_poly.entity_id
_entity_poly.type
_entity_poly.pdbx_seq_one_letter_code
_entity_poly.pdbx_strand_id
1 'polypeptide(L)'
;MNERIALCVEEETRLEKERWLVQEQMQQVQEKHKMRMKAEKQKCLQEERCKRMEEQKQFLKGKSDEDMEVPQAIEKVLVFKGERAQMLSVNPDAVAQSCHCWGRKGFI
;
A
#
# COMPACT_ATOMS: atom_id res chain seq x y z
N MET A 1 26.61 23.04 -57.81
CA MET A 1 27.00 23.34 -56.40
C MET A 1 25.78 23.42 -55.48
N ASN A 2 24.68 24.07 -55.91
CA ASN A 2 23.48 24.25 -55.08
C ASN A 2 22.70 22.95 -54.76
N GLU A 3 22.64 21.98 -55.67
CA GLU A 3 21.91 20.72 -55.44
C GLU A 3 22.53 19.86 -54.35
N ARG A 4 23.86 19.86 -54.24
CA ARG A 4 24.57 19.13 -53.18
C ARG A 4 24.26 19.69 -51.80
N ILE A 5 24.12 21.02 -51.69
CA ILE A 5 23.78 21.69 -50.44
C ILE A 5 22.34 21.34 -50.05
N ALA A 6 21.40 21.33 -51.00
CA ALA A 6 20.01 20.96 -50.75
C ALA A 6 19.90 19.52 -50.23
N LEU A 7 20.60 18.57 -50.85
CA LEU A 7 20.62 17.17 -50.41
C LEU A 7 21.22 16.99 -49.01
N CYS A 8 22.29 17.72 -48.67
CA CYS A 8 22.87 17.70 -47.32
C CYS A 8 21.86 18.18 -46.26
N VAL A 9 21.12 19.25 -46.52
CA VAL A 9 20.12 19.79 -45.58
C VAL A 9 18.93 18.85 -45.43
N GLU A 10 18.47 18.22 -46.52
CA GLU A 10 17.42 17.20 -46.45
C GLU A 10 17.85 15.98 -45.64
N GLU A 11 19.11 15.54 -45.79
CA GLU A 11 19.64 14.42 -45.01
C GLU A 11 19.81 14.78 -43.53
N GLU A 12 20.31 15.98 -43.21
CA GLU A 12 20.43 16.45 -41.82
C GLU A 12 19.07 16.55 -41.12
N THR A 13 18.07 17.10 -41.80
CA THR A 13 16.70 17.20 -41.26
C THR A 13 16.05 15.83 -41.10
N ARG A 14 16.33 14.86 -41.99
CA ARG A 14 15.89 13.46 -41.82
C ARG A 14 16.52 12.84 -40.58
N LEU A 15 17.85 12.97 -40.43
CA LEU A 15 18.58 12.42 -39.28
C LEU A 15 18.14 13.06 -37.96
N GLU A 16 17.79 14.34 -37.96
CA GLU A 16 17.24 15.02 -36.79
C GLU A 16 15.88 14.45 -36.38
N LYS A 17 14.98 14.23 -37.34
CA LYS A 17 13.68 13.59 -37.09
C LYS A 17 13.83 12.17 -36.55
N GLU A 18 14.76 11.39 -37.11
CA GLU A 18 15.05 10.03 -36.63
C GLU A 18 15.60 10.05 -35.20
N ARG A 19 16.54 10.94 -34.89
CA ARG A 19 17.05 11.12 -33.52
C ARG A 19 15.96 11.48 -32.54
N TRP A 20 15.06 12.40 -32.91
CA TRP A 20 13.94 12.78 -32.07
C TRP A 20 12.99 11.60 -31.80
N LEU A 21 12.66 10.83 -32.84
CA LEU A 21 11.80 9.65 -32.69
C LEU A 21 12.41 8.59 -31.76
N VAL A 22 13.71 8.34 -31.87
CA VAL A 22 14.41 7.41 -30.96
C VAL A 22 14.37 7.92 -29.52
N GLN A 23 14.58 9.22 -29.31
CA GLN A 23 14.51 9.82 -27.99
C GLN A 23 13.10 9.70 -27.38
N GLU A 24 12.07 9.96 -28.17
CA GLU A 24 10.68 9.83 -27.72
C GLU A 24 10.34 8.38 -27.37
N GLN A 25 10.72 7.41 -28.21
CA GLN A 25 10.50 5.99 -27.92
C GLN A 25 11.24 5.54 -26.66
N MET A 26 12.49 5.99 -26.47
CA MET A 26 13.26 5.68 -25.27
C MET A 26 12.57 6.23 -24.02
N GLN A 27 12.06 7.46 -24.08
CA GLN A 27 11.32 8.07 -22.99
C GLN A 27 10.04 7.28 -22.67
N GLN A 28 9.25 6.91 -23.69
CA GLN A 28 8.03 6.10 -23.49
C GLN A 28 8.34 4.74 -22.84
N VAL A 29 9.43 4.08 -23.25
CA VAL A 29 9.86 2.80 -22.64
C VAL A 29 10.25 3.00 -21.18
N GLN A 30 10.99 4.06 -20.86
CA GLN A 30 11.38 4.38 -19.49
C GLN A 30 10.16 4.68 -18.60
N GLU A 31 9.20 5.45 -19.09
CA GLU A 31 7.97 5.76 -18.36
C GLU A 31 7.11 4.52 -18.14
N LYS A 32 6.95 3.69 -19.18
CA LYS A 32 6.22 2.43 -19.08
C LYS A 32 6.87 1.48 -18.06
N HIS A 33 8.20 1.39 -18.05
CA HIS A 33 8.92 0.59 -17.06
C HIS A 33 8.71 1.14 -15.64
N LYS A 34 8.82 2.46 -15.45
CA LYS A 34 8.56 3.12 -14.15
C LYS A 34 7.16 2.83 -13.63
N MET A 35 6.15 2.87 -14.50
CA MET A 35 4.76 2.56 -14.12
C MET A 35 4.57 1.08 -13.76
N ARG A 36 5.20 0.15 -14.51
CA ARG A 36 5.19 -1.29 -14.16
C ARG A 36 5.82 -1.55 -12.80
N MET A 37 7.00 -0.99 -12.55
CA MET A 37 7.69 -1.17 -11.25
C MET A 37 6.87 -0.62 -10.08
N LYS A 38 6.20 0.52 -10.25
CA LYS A 38 5.28 1.05 -9.24
C LYS A 38 4.10 0.12 -8.99
N ALA A 39 3.48 -0.40 -10.05
CA ALA A 39 2.34 -1.32 -9.94
C ALA A 39 2.74 -2.64 -9.28
N GLU A 40 3.89 -3.21 -9.64
CA GLU A 40 4.42 -4.43 -9.02
C GLU A 40 4.74 -4.24 -7.53
N LYS A 41 5.36 -3.11 -7.16
CA LYS A 41 5.60 -2.78 -5.75
C LYS A 41 4.29 -2.66 -4.97
N GLN A 42 3.27 -2.02 -5.55
CA GLN A 42 1.97 -1.90 -4.92
C GLN A 42 1.28 -3.27 -4.76
N LYS A 43 1.35 -4.12 -5.78
CA LYS A 43 0.81 -5.48 -5.74
C LYS A 43 1.49 -6.32 -4.66
N CYS A 44 2.82 -6.28 -4.57
CA CYS A 44 3.58 -6.96 -3.52
C CYS A 44 3.14 -6.52 -2.11
N LEU A 45 3.02 -5.21 -1.87
CA LEU A 45 2.53 -4.69 -0.59
C LEU A 45 1.09 -5.12 -0.28
N GLN A 46 0.24 -5.22 -1.29
CA GLN A 46 -1.15 -5.67 -1.12
C GLN A 46 -1.21 -7.17 -0.81
N GLU A 47 -0.40 -8.00 -1.47
CA GLU A 47 -0.28 -9.42 -1.20
C GLU A 47 0.24 -9.67 0.23
N GLU A 48 1.27 -8.94 0.67
CA GLU A 48 1.76 -9.04 2.06
C GLU A 48 0.70 -8.60 3.09
N ARG A 49 -0.10 -7.58 2.79
CA ARG A 49 -1.22 -7.19 3.66
C ARG A 49 -2.28 -8.28 3.72
N CYS A 50 -2.59 -8.91 2.58
CA CYS A 50 -3.57 -10.00 2.51
C CYS A 50 -3.09 -11.21 3.31
N LYS A 51 -1.82 -11.63 3.13
CA LYS A 51 -1.21 -12.73 3.88
C LYS A 51 -1.24 -12.48 5.38
N ARG A 52 -0.82 -11.29 5.85
CA ARG A 52 -0.87 -10.93 7.28
C ARG A 52 -2.30 -10.94 7.83
N MET A 53 -3.27 -10.48 7.06
CA MET A 53 -4.69 -10.53 7.46
C MET A 53 -5.18 -11.99 7.56
N GLU A 54 -4.79 -12.84 6.61
CA GLU A 54 -5.15 -14.25 6.60
C GLU A 54 -4.50 -15.02 7.75
N GLU A 55 -3.21 -14.79 8.02
CA GLU A 55 -2.51 -15.31 9.20
C GLU A 55 -3.19 -14.87 10.50
N GLN A 56 -3.56 -13.60 10.62
CA GLN A 56 -4.30 -13.10 11.78
C GLN A 56 -5.67 -13.79 11.92
N LYS A 57 -6.39 -14.01 10.82
CA LYS A 57 -7.66 -14.72 10.81
C LYS A 57 -7.49 -16.20 11.20
N GLN A 58 -6.44 -16.87 10.71
CA GLN A 58 -6.13 -18.24 11.07
C GLN A 58 -5.73 -18.37 12.55
N PHE A 59 -4.94 -17.43 13.09
CA PHE A 59 -4.57 -17.39 14.50
C PHE A 59 -5.81 -17.24 15.41
N LEU A 60 -6.78 -16.41 15.03
CA LEU A 60 -8.03 -16.25 15.77
C LEU A 60 -8.94 -17.49 15.64
N LYS A 61 -8.96 -18.15 14.48
CA LYS A 61 -9.74 -19.37 14.23
C LYS A 61 -9.17 -20.59 14.96
N GLY A 62 -7.86 -20.67 15.13
CA GLY A 62 -7.20 -21.73 15.93
C GLY A 62 -7.41 -21.58 17.45
N LYS A 63 -8.03 -20.49 17.90
CA LYS A 63 -8.37 -20.24 19.31
C LYS A 63 -9.87 -20.24 19.58
N SER A 64 -10.72 -20.49 18.57
CA SER A 64 -12.16 -20.29 18.73
C SER A 64 -12.96 -21.48 19.22
N ASP A 65 -12.44 -22.72 19.23
CA ASP A 65 -13.38 -23.85 19.39
C ASP A 65 -13.06 -24.92 20.43
N GLU A 66 -11.92 -24.97 21.14
CA GLU A 66 -11.76 -26.03 22.17
C GLU A 66 -11.25 -25.65 23.56
N ASP A 67 -10.43 -24.62 23.80
CA ASP A 67 -9.93 -24.40 25.18
C ASP A 67 -9.62 -22.92 25.51
N MET A 68 -10.63 -22.07 25.58
CA MET A 68 -10.51 -20.89 26.45
C MET A 68 -11.65 -20.90 27.45
N GLU A 69 -11.35 -21.43 28.64
CA GLU A 69 -12.05 -21.01 29.84
C GLU A 69 -12.04 -19.47 29.85
N VAL A 70 -13.24 -18.91 29.72
CA VAL A 70 -13.57 -17.47 29.68
C VAL A 70 -12.75 -16.61 30.68
N PRO A 71 -12.35 -17.08 31.87
CA PRO A 71 -11.48 -16.32 32.77
C PRO A 71 -10.13 -15.90 32.18
N GLN A 72 -9.45 -16.78 31.42
CA GLN A 72 -8.08 -16.49 30.93
C GLN A 72 -8.06 -15.51 29.76
N ALA A 73 -9.12 -15.50 28.95
CA ALA A 73 -9.29 -14.54 27.87
C ALA A 73 -9.51 -13.12 28.43
N ILE A 74 -10.33 -13.03 29.49
CA ILE A 74 -10.61 -11.77 30.19
C ILE A 74 -9.35 -11.27 30.90
N GLU A 75 -8.62 -12.14 31.59
CA GLU A 75 -7.37 -11.79 32.29
C GLU A 75 -6.33 -11.21 31.33
N LYS A 76 -6.13 -11.82 30.15
CA LYS A 76 -5.21 -11.28 29.13
C LYS A 76 -5.66 -9.92 28.61
N VAL A 77 -6.96 -9.71 28.37
CA VAL A 77 -7.50 -8.40 27.95
C VAL A 77 -7.30 -7.34 29.04
N LEU A 78 -7.43 -7.70 30.31
CA LEU A 78 -7.19 -6.79 31.43
C LEU A 78 -5.69 -6.44 31.59
N VAL A 79 -4.80 -7.43 31.45
CA VAL A 79 -3.35 -7.21 31.48
C VAL A 79 -2.92 -6.29 30.32
N PHE A 80 -3.37 -6.57 29.10
CA PHE A 80 -3.06 -5.72 27.94
C PHE A 80 -3.60 -4.30 28.08
N LYS A 81 -4.75 -4.11 28.76
CA LYS A 81 -5.26 -2.76 29.08
C LYS A 81 -4.34 -2.03 30.06
N GLY A 82 -3.87 -2.72 31.10
CA GLY A 82 -2.94 -2.17 32.10
C GLY A 82 -1.61 -1.74 31.48
N GLU A 83 -0.98 -2.62 30.69
CA GLU A 83 0.30 -2.34 30.02
C GLU A 83 0.19 -1.18 29.03
N ARG A 84 -0.92 -1.12 28.27
CA ARG A 84 -1.16 -0.04 27.33
C ARG A 84 -1.42 1.29 28.03
N ALA A 85 -2.12 1.29 29.15
CA ALA A 85 -2.29 2.47 29.99
C ALA A 85 -0.98 2.95 30.60
N GLN A 86 -0.12 2.03 31.03
CA GLN A 86 1.20 2.35 31.58
C GLN A 86 2.11 3.00 30.53
N MET A 87 2.12 2.48 29.30
CA MET A 87 2.87 3.11 28.19
C MET A 87 2.35 4.51 27.84
N LEU A 88 1.04 4.72 27.99
CA LEU A 88 0.38 5.97 27.62
C LEU A 88 0.24 6.94 28.80
N SER A 89 0.67 6.56 30.01
CA SER A 89 0.46 7.30 31.27
C SER A 89 -1.00 7.74 31.47
N VAL A 90 -1.95 6.92 31.02
CA VAL A 90 -3.40 7.17 31.14
C VAL A 90 -4.04 6.10 32.01
N ASN A 91 -5.23 6.39 32.52
CA ASN A 91 -6.00 5.42 33.28
C ASN A 91 -6.41 4.22 32.37
N PRO A 92 -6.22 2.95 32.79
CA PRO A 92 -6.60 1.77 32.02
C PRO A 92 -8.08 1.73 31.60
N ASP A 93 -8.97 2.32 32.39
CA ASP A 93 -10.39 2.40 32.05
C ASP A 93 -10.67 3.39 30.91
N ALA A 94 -9.82 4.40 30.74
CA ALA A 94 -9.90 5.35 29.61
C ALA A 94 -9.45 4.74 28.28
N VAL A 95 -8.63 3.67 28.31
CA VAL A 95 -8.13 2.97 27.10
C VAL A 95 -9.23 2.13 26.44
N ALA A 96 -10.29 1.77 27.18
CA ALA A 96 -11.39 0.95 26.70
C ALA A 96 -12.44 1.72 25.85
N GLN A 97 -12.44 3.06 25.89
CA GLN A 97 -13.41 3.89 25.17
C GLN A 97 -12.86 4.38 23.83
N SER A 98 -12.84 3.49 22.82
CA SER A 98 -12.80 3.92 21.41
C SER A 98 -13.50 2.90 20.51
N CYS A 99 -14.72 2.54 20.88
CA CYS A 99 -15.69 1.99 19.93
C CYS A 99 -17.08 2.53 20.26
N HIS A 100 -17.23 3.86 20.21
CA HIS A 100 -18.55 4.42 19.89
C HIS A 100 -18.78 4.15 18.41
N CYS A 101 -19.37 3.00 18.13
CA CYS A 101 -20.12 2.76 16.92
C CYS A 101 -21.24 3.81 16.87
N TRP A 102 -20.99 4.94 16.20
CA TRP A 102 -22.05 5.85 15.78
C TRP A 102 -22.87 5.14 14.71
N GLY A 103 -23.88 4.42 15.19
CA GLY A 103 -24.80 3.64 14.37
C GLY A 103 -26.18 3.58 15.03
N ARG A 104 -27.01 4.59 14.70
CA ARG A 104 -28.46 4.74 14.92
C ARG A 104 -28.83 5.28 16.32
N LYS A 105 -29.68 6.30 16.51
CA LYS A 105 -30.82 6.83 15.73
C LYS A 105 -31.20 8.22 16.31
N GLY A 106 -31.65 9.16 15.46
CA GLY A 106 -32.33 10.37 15.93
C GLY A 106 -32.37 11.48 14.89
N PHE A 107 -33.29 11.39 13.93
CA PHE A 107 -33.90 12.58 13.32
C PHE A 107 -34.69 13.29 14.43
N ILE A 108 -34.29 14.50 14.84
CA ILE A 108 -35.02 15.79 14.81
C ILE A 108 -33.95 16.89 14.82
#